data_AF-A0A7C7CBZ0-F1
#
_entry.id   AF-A0A7C7CBZ0-F1
#
_cell.length_a   1.000
_cell.length_b   1.000
_cell.length_c   1.000
_cell.angle_alpha   90.00
_cell.angle_beta   90.00
_cell.angle_gamma   90.00
#
_symmetry.space_group_name_H-M   'P 1'
#
loop_
_entity.id
_entity.type
_entity.pdbx_description
1 polymer ?
#
loop_
_entity_poly.entity_id
_entity_poly.type
_entity_poly.pdbx_seq_one_letter_code
_entity_poly.pdbx_strand_id
1 'polypeptide(L)'
;MKIKLSFLALLFSAFTLSIFITGCNGAKAYVKKGAQMEAAGMMDQAADYYFTALSKKPENTDALSGLKRTGQIILARHLAAFDEALTRKDRESAISSFKSADSFYKKVESRGVVLAFPEAKRALYENVKNAHVEELYNVANEHLESRNYSKALNLFEEITSLVPGYKDAEQLGDYSYCKPKYESGNEAMSEELFRTAYELYNDVVTRDSSFEDAEERREEALVTGRYTIALMTFKNGSNRRNVHTKLSSYVEQALLGSTDPFLTVVDRESLELILQEQHLELSGLTSGSELEIGSLLGAKAILKGTVTQCSVSTTPLRHDNKRGYEKYQIETVDSEGKKHYEVKYRSVGYTEYYQSAEVSMSFTLKLISMETGAILSSKTMRANSADDVRYVKYSGNARKLYGAHTNGSVNTSGRLHNELMALMGERRDLKNDNVLADIVTLSISSKVLLEIESILRDRVK
;
A
#
# COMPACT_ATOMS: atom_id res chain seq x y z
N MET A 1 62.51 48.20 19.78
CA MET A 1 61.94 48.85 18.58
C MET A 1 60.57 48.25 18.32
N LYS A 2 59.54 49.11 18.27
CA LYS A 2 58.22 49.01 17.56
C LYS A 2 57.38 47.72 17.73
N ILE A 3 56.20 47.71 18.38
CA ILE A 3 54.90 48.35 18.05
C ILE A 3 54.01 47.50 17.09
N LYS A 4 52.81 47.16 17.62
CA LYS A 4 51.44 47.11 17.03
C LYS A 4 50.84 45.85 16.39
N LEU A 5 49.52 45.77 16.67
CA LEU A 5 48.38 45.19 15.94
C LEU A 5 48.28 43.66 16.03
N SER A 6 47.20 43.06 16.55
CA SER A 6 45.79 43.35 16.26
C SER A 6 44.88 43.00 17.44
N PHE A 7 44.28 44.02 18.03
CA PHE A 7 43.23 43.97 19.05
C PHE A 7 41.83 43.68 18.43
N LEU A 8 41.78 43.23 17.16
CA LEU A 8 40.55 43.15 16.36
C LEU A 8 40.08 41.71 16.06
N ALA A 9 40.87 40.68 16.39
CA ALA A 9 40.51 39.29 16.10
C ALA A 9 39.78 38.59 17.27
N LEU A 10 39.80 39.16 18.47
CA LEU A 10 39.20 38.56 19.67
C LEU A 10 37.74 38.99 19.91
N LEU A 11 37.24 39.96 19.13
CA LEU A 11 35.86 40.45 19.18
C LEU A 11 34.92 39.75 18.18
N PHE A 12 35.43 38.88 17.30
CA PHE A 12 34.61 38.17 16.31
C PHE A 12 34.37 36.68 16.63
N SER A 13 34.99 36.12 17.68
CA SER A 13 34.71 34.76 18.17
C SER A 13 33.74 34.71 19.36
N ALA A 14 33.18 35.85 19.77
CA ALA A 14 32.21 35.95 20.87
C ALA A 14 30.78 36.26 20.40
N PHE A 15 30.53 36.37 19.09
CA PHE A 15 29.22 36.72 18.52
C PHE A 15 28.54 35.58 17.72
N THR A 16 29.09 34.35 17.76
CA THR A 16 28.52 33.18 17.08
C THR A 16 28.09 32.05 18.03
N LEU A 17 27.90 32.36 19.32
CA LEU A 17 27.42 31.39 20.32
C LEU A 17 26.35 31.97 21.27
N SER A 18 25.43 32.77 20.74
CA SER A 18 24.36 33.40 21.54
C SER A 18 22.94 33.17 21.01
N ILE A 19 22.73 32.21 20.11
CA ILE A 19 21.41 31.83 19.63
C ILE A 19 21.33 30.31 19.65
N PHE A 20 20.90 29.75 20.79
CA PHE A 20 20.13 28.50 20.97
C PHE A 20 20.08 28.17 22.48
N ILE A 21 19.77 29.16 23.34
CA ILE A 21 19.16 28.87 24.64
C ILE A 21 17.66 28.87 24.40
N THR A 22 17.15 27.81 23.79
CA THR A 22 15.73 27.46 23.96
C THR A 22 15.59 27.17 25.45
N GLY A 23 15.17 28.19 26.20
CA GLY A 23 14.99 28.08 27.64
C GLY A 23 14.13 26.85 27.91
N CYS A 24 14.71 25.87 28.60
CA CYS A 24 13.95 24.86 29.33
C CYS A 24 13.13 25.61 30.37
N ASN A 25 12.01 26.19 29.95
CA ASN A 25 11.04 26.77 30.84
C ASN A 25 10.51 25.62 31.69
N GLY A 26 10.98 25.55 32.92
CA GLY A 26 10.51 24.59 33.91
C GLY A 26 9.04 24.85 34.24
N ALA A 27 8.38 23.88 34.88
CA ALA A 27 6.96 23.97 35.23
C ALA A 27 6.56 25.30 35.92
N LYS A 28 7.46 25.89 36.73
CA LYS A 28 7.24 27.18 37.42
C LYS A 28 7.01 28.37 36.47
N ALA A 29 7.68 28.40 35.32
CA ALA A 29 7.47 29.46 34.33
C ALA A 29 6.07 29.40 33.72
N TYR A 30 5.57 28.19 33.47
CA TYR A 30 4.23 27.93 32.97
C TYR A 30 3.15 28.26 34.01
N VAL A 31 3.37 27.92 35.28
CA VAL A 31 2.48 28.37 36.39
C VAL A 31 2.38 29.89 36.43
N LYS A 32 3.51 30.60 36.34
CA LYS A 32 3.51 32.08 36.35
C LYS A 32 2.72 32.66 35.19
N LYS A 33 2.89 32.11 33.98
CA LYS A 33 2.10 32.52 32.80
C LYS A 33 0.62 32.19 32.95
N GLY A 34 0.29 31.02 33.48
CA GLY A 34 -1.08 30.62 33.80
C GLY A 34 -1.75 31.62 34.74
N ALA A 35 -1.06 32.00 35.82
CA ALA A 35 -1.56 32.99 36.78
C ALA A 35 -1.76 34.38 36.14
N GLN A 36 -0.89 34.78 35.21
CA GLN A 36 -1.06 36.04 34.47
C GLN A 36 -2.29 36.01 33.56
N MET A 37 -2.50 34.91 32.83
CA MET A 37 -3.69 34.74 31.98
C MET A 37 -4.98 34.65 32.82
N GLU A 38 -4.92 33.96 33.97
CA GLU A 38 -6.04 33.86 34.91
C GLU A 38 -6.43 35.25 35.44
N ALA A 39 -5.45 36.07 35.85
CA ALA A 39 -5.68 37.45 36.30
C ALA A 39 -6.23 38.36 35.18
N ALA A 40 -5.90 38.07 33.92
CA ALA A 40 -6.43 38.77 32.75
C ALA A 40 -7.82 38.28 32.31
N GLY A 41 -8.42 37.30 33.00
CA GLY A 41 -9.73 36.73 32.64
C GLY A 41 -9.67 35.66 31.52
N MET A 42 -8.48 35.33 31.03
CA MET A 42 -8.26 34.41 29.90
C MET A 42 -8.19 32.95 30.39
N MET A 43 -9.33 32.45 30.88
CA MET A 43 -9.41 31.18 31.61
C MET A 43 -8.94 29.97 30.79
N ASP A 44 -9.29 29.89 29.51
CA ASP A 44 -8.88 28.79 28.62
C ASP A 44 -7.36 28.74 28.45
N GLN A 45 -6.74 29.88 28.18
CA GLN A 45 -5.29 30.01 28.04
C GLN A 45 -4.57 29.73 29.37
N ALA A 46 -5.15 30.19 30.48
CA ALA A 46 -4.63 29.90 31.81
C ALA A 46 -4.63 28.40 32.10
N ALA A 47 -5.74 27.70 31.80
CA ALA A 47 -5.86 26.26 31.95
C ALA A 47 -4.82 25.51 31.09
N ASP A 48 -4.61 25.91 29.84
CA ASP A 48 -3.60 25.30 28.96
C ASP A 48 -2.18 25.45 29.51
N TYR A 49 -1.85 26.62 30.08
CA TYR A 49 -0.57 26.81 30.75
C TYR A 49 -0.43 25.94 32.00
N TYR A 50 -1.48 25.77 32.80
CA TYR A 50 -1.48 24.86 33.94
C TYR A 50 -1.37 23.39 33.51
N PHE A 51 -2.06 22.96 32.44
CA PHE A 51 -1.90 21.64 31.83
C PHE A 51 -0.45 21.37 31.41
N THR A 52 0.19 22.36 30.80
CA THR A 52 1.60 22.26 30.38
C THR A 52 2.53 22.17 31.59
N ALA A 53 2.26 22.93 32.65
CA ALA A 53 3.00 22.84 33.90
C ALA A 53 2.88 21.45 34.55
N LEU A 54 1.67 20.89 34.59
CA LEU A 54 1.41 19.55 35.14
C LEU A 54 2.00 18.43 34.29
N SER A 55 2.06 18.61 32.98
CA SER A 55 2.75 17.66 32.08
C SER A 55 4.26 17.61 32.35
N LYS A 56 4.85 18.71 32.82
CA LYS A 56 6.27 18.79 33.20
C LYS A 56 6.54 18.38 34.65
N LYS A 57 5.63 18.71 35.56
CA LYS A 57 5.70 18.37 36.99
C LYS A 57 4.29 18.08 37.51
N PRO A 58 3.85 16.80 37.53
CA PRO A 58 2.50 16.41 37.92
C PRO A 58 2.11 16.84 39.34
N GLU A 59 3.06 16.84 40.27
CA GLU A 59 2.83 17.18 41.69
C GLU A 59 2.90 18.69 41.99
N ASN A 60 2.86 19.54 40.96
CA ASN A 60 2.93 20.99 41.17
C ASN A 60 1.62 21.52 41.77
N THR A 61 1.62 21.76 43.07
CA THR A 61 0.44 22.22 43.84
C THR A 61 -0.16 23.52 43.32
N ASP A 62 0.67 24.46 42.87
CA ASP A 62 0.19 25.74 42.32
C ASP A 62 -0.51 25.53 40.98
N ALA A 63 0.02 24.64 40.13
CA ALA A 63 -0.60 24.28 38.86
C ALA A 63 -1.90 23.49 39.07
N LEU A 64 -1.93 22.57 40.04
CA LEU A 64 -3.14 21.82 40.41
C LEU A 64 -4.24 22.78 40.92
N SER A 65 -3.89 23.70 41.83
CA SER A 65 -4.83 24.69 42.35
C SER A 65 -5.29 25.66 41.26
N GLY A 66 -4.38 26.12 40.40
CA GLY A 66 -4.70 27.00 39.28
C GLY A 66 -5.65 26.34 38.30
N LEU A 67 -5.33 25.11 37.87
CA LEU A 67 -6.19 24.32 36.97
C LEU A 67 -7.55 24.03 37.60
N LYS A 68 -7.64 23.80 38.92
CA LYS A 68 -8.93 23.62 39.59
C LYS A 68 -9.81 24.85 39.48
N ARG A 69 -9.27 26.05 39.69
CA ARG A 69 -10.04 27.32 39.60
C ARG A 69 -10.45 27.61 38.17
N THR A 70 -9.50 27.64 37.23
CA THR A 70 -9.78 27.95 35.82
C THR A 70 -10.64 26.88 35.19
N GLY A 71 -10.36 25.61 35.50
CA GLY A 71 -11.15 24.46 35.05
C GLY A 71 -12.59 24.50 35.55
N GLN A 72 -12.84 24.91 36.79
CA GLN A 72 -14.22 25.06 37.28
C GLN A 72 -15.00 26.13 36.50
N ILE A 73 -14.33 27.23 36.11
CA ILE A 73 -14.95 28.31 35.32
C ILE A 73 -15.25 27.83 33.89
N ILE A 74 -14.31 27.13 33.25
CA ILE A 74 -14.51 26.57 31.89
C ILE A 74 -15.63 25.52 31.90
N LEU A 75 -15.62 24.61 32.89
CA LEU A 75 -16.70 23.63 33.06
C LEU A 75 -18.06 24.32 33.25
N ALA A 76 -18.13 25.34 34.12
CA ALA A 76 -19.36 26.11 34.33
C ALA A 76 -19.84 26.80 33.05
N ARG A 77 -18.93 27.27 32.19
CA ARG A 77 -19.28 27.86 30.88
C ARG A 77 -19.89 26.82 29.95
N HIS A 78 -19.33 25.61 29.86
CA HIS A 78 -19.92 24.54 29.06
C HIS A 78 -21.30 24.11 29.59
N LEU A 79 -21.46 24.03 30.91
CA LEU A 79 -22.75 23.71 31.53
C LEU A 79 -23.78 24.84 31.35
N ALA A 80 -23.35 26.10 31.30
CA ALA A 80 -24.23 27.22 30.97
C ALA A 80 -24.69 27.16 29.51
N ALA A 81 -23.81 26.79 28.57
CA ALA A 81 -24.19 26.57 27.17
C ALA A 81 -25.18 25.39 27.02
N PHE A 82 -25.00 24.33 27.81
CA PHE A 82 -25.98 23.24 27.91
C PHE A 82 -27.35 23.75 28.36
N ASP A 83 -27.41 24.51 29.46
CA ASP A 83 -28.66 25.07 29.99
C ASP A 83 -29.36 26.02 29.02
N GLU A 84 -28.58 26.83 28.30
CA GLU A 84 -29.08 27.72 27.27
C GLU A 84 -29.71 26.94 26.11
N ALA A 85 -29.05 25.87 25.65
CA ALA A 85 -29.58 25.00 24.60
C ALA A 85 -30.90 24.33 25.04
N LEU A 86 -30.99 23.88 26.30
CA LEU A 86 -32.24 23.35 26.86
C LEU A 86 -33.37 24.38 26.88
N THR A 87 -33.05 25.63 27.21
CA THR A 87 -34.03 26.74 27.21
C THR A 87 -34.57 26.99 25.80
N ARG A 88 -33.72 26.84 24.78
CA ARG A 88 -34.09 26.94 23.36
C ARG A 88 -34.76 25.68 22.81
N LYS A 89 -34.87 24.61 23.62
CA LYS A 89 -35.30 23.27 23.21
C LYS A 89 -34.45 22.66 22.08
N ASP A 90 -33.21 23.11 21.95
CA ASP A 90 -32.25 22.60 20.97
C ASP A 90 -31.49 21.41 21.59
N ARG A 91 -31.99 20.20 21.33
CA ARG A 91 -31.49 18.95 21.93
C ARG A 91 -30.09 18.60 21.43
N GLU A 92 -29.81 18.81 20.14
CA GLU A 92 -28.50 18.54 19.54
C GLU A 92 -27.41 19.41 20.17
N SER A 93 -27.65 20.73 20.23
CA SER A 93 -26.71 21.66 20.88
C SER A 93 -26.52 21.36 22.36
N ALA A 94 -27.59 20.92 23.05
CA ALA A 94 -27.50 20.51 24.45
C ALA A 94 -26.60 19.26 24.59
N ILE A 95 -26.85 18.21 23.81
CA ILE A 95 -26.06 16.98 23.84
C ILE A 95 -24.58 17.28 23.52
N SER A 96 -24.31 18.08 22.50
CA SER A 96 -22.97 18.49 22.11
C SER A 96 -22.24 19.30 23.19
N SER A 97 -22.92 20.29 23.78
CA SER A 97 -22.36 21.12 24.87
C SER A 97 -22.04 20.29 26.11
N PHE A 98 -22.90 19.33 26.45
CA PHE A 98 -22.66 18.43 27.57
C PHE A 98 -21.50 17.46 27.30
N LYS A 99 -21.42 16.86 26.10
CA LYS A 99 -20.27 16.03 25.69
C LYS A 99 -18.95 16.81 25.78
N SER A 100 -18.96 18.09 25.43
CA SER A 100 -17.81 18.99 25.59
C SER A 100 -17.45 19.21 27.06
N ALA A 101 -18.45 19.44 27.92
CA ALA A 101 -18.26 19.55 29.37
C ALA A 101 -17.64 18.27 29.97
N ASP A 102 -18.16 17.10 29.63
CA ASP A 102 -17.69 15.80 30.12
C ASP A 102 -16.28 15.45 29.60
N SER A 103 -16.00 15.75 28.33
CA SER A 103 -14.66 15.58 27.75
C SER A 103 -13.63 16.49 28.43
N PHE A 104 -13.98 17.75 28.67
CA PHE A 104 -13.12 18.69 29.40
C PHE A 104 -12.91 18.23 30.85
N TYR A 105 -13.98 17.81 31.53
CA TYR A 105 -13.92 17.26 32.89
C TYR A 105 -12.94 16.08 32.95
N LYS A 106 -13.09 15.07 32.07
CA LYS A 106 -12.19 13.91 32.00
C LYS A 106 -10.74 14.31 31.71
N LYS A 107 -10.52 15.31 30.84
CA LYS A 107 -9.18 15.85 30.57
C LYS A 107 -8.55 16.45 31.82
N VAL A 108 -9.29 17.22 32.62
CA VAL A 108 -8.81 17.80 33.88
C VAL A 108 -8.58 16.71 34.94
N GLU A 109 -9.50 15.76 35.05
CA GLU A 109 -9.42 14.61 35.96
C GLU A 109 -8.19 13.73 35.70
N SER A 110 -7.82 13.53 34.43
CA SER A 110 -6.59 12.80 34.04
C SER A 110 -5.29 13.42 34.56
N ARG A 111 -5.35 14.67 35.05
CA ARG A 111 -4.22 15.38 35.68
C ARG A 111 -4.30 15.41 37.21
N GLY A 112 -5.18 14.60 37.80
CA GLY A 112 -5.37 14.51 39.25
C GLY A 112 -6.17 15.65 39.85
N VAL A 113 -6.88 16.45 39.02
CA VAL A 113 -7.73 17.55 39.48
C VAL A 113 -9.20 17.17 39.29
N VAL A 114 -9.94 17.10 40.39
CA VAL A 114 -11.38 16.86 40.35
C VAL A 114 -12.12 18.20 40.39
N LEU A 115 -12.98 18.42 39.40
CA LEU A 115 -13.88 19.56 39.33
C LEU A 115 -15.24 19.21 39.93
N ALA A 116 -16.00 20.21 40.40
CA ALA A 116 -17.38 19.98 40.80
C ALA A 116 -18.27 19.89 39.56
N PHE A 117 -18.65 18.67 39.19
CA PHE A 117 -19.64 18.39 38.15
C PHE A 117 -20.96 17.97 38.82
N PRO A 118 -22.00 18.80 38.80
CA PRO A 118 -23.27 18.48 39.46
C PRO A 118 -23.95 17.24 38.87
N GLU A 119 -24.30 16.27 39.72
CA GLU A 119 -24.99 15.04 39.31
C GLU A 119 -26.36 15.33 38.64
N ALA A 120 -27.05 16.37 39.10
CA ALA A 120 -28.29 16.83 38.49
C ALA A 120 -28.13 17.20 37.00
N LYS A 121 -26.97 17.70 36.58
CA LYS A 121 -26.69 17.98 35.16
C LYS A 121 -26.48 16.69 34.36
N ARG A 122 -25.84 15.68 34.95
CA ARG A 122 -25.69 14.34 34.34
C ARG A 122 -27.05 13.68 34.13
N ALA A 123 -27.90 13.69 35.15
CA ALA A 123 -29.27 13.17 35.04
C ALA A 123 -30.11 13.91 33.98
N LEU A 124 -29.98 15.25 33.92
CA LEU A 124 -30.68 16.05 32.91
C LEU A 124 -30.21 15.74 31.49
N TYR A 125 -28.89 15.54 31.30
CA TYR A 125 -28.33 15.11 30.03
C TYR A 125 -28.89 13.75 29.58
N GLU A 126 -28.96 12.77 30.48
CA GLU A 126 -29.53 11.46 30.16
C GLU A 126 -31.00 11.58 29.71
N ASN A 127 -31.80 12.40 30.38
CA ASN A 127 -33.19 12.66 29.97
C ASN A 127 -33.28 13.29 28.57
N VAL A 128 -32.43 14.28 28.28
CA VAL A 128 -32.40 14.99 27.00
C VAL A 128 -31.95 14.06 25.87
N LYS A 129 -30.90 13.27 26.12
CA LYS A 129 -30.39 12.25 25.20
C LYS A 129 -31.47 11.21 24.88
N ASN A 130 -32.17 10.69 25.90
CA ASN A 130 -33.24 9.72 25.70
C ASN A 130 -34.41 10.30 24.90
N ALA A 131 -34.84 11.53 25.22
CA ALA A 131 -35.91 12.20 24.48
C ALA A 131 -35.52 12.52 23.03
N HIS A 132 -34.25 12.85 22.77
CA HIS A 132 -33.74 13.09 21.43
C HIS A 132 -33.71 11.79 20.62
N VAL A 133 -33.17 10.71 21.19
CA VAL A 133 -33.14 9.40 20.53
C VAL A 133 -34.55 8.88 20.24
N GLU A 134 -35.52 9.14 21.12
CA GLU A 134 -36.93 8.82 20.85
C GLU A 134 -37.50 9.59 19.66
N GLU A 135 -37.20 10.89 19.54
CA GLU A 135 -37.60 11.71 18.38
C GLU A 135 -36.95 11.21 17.09
N LEU A 136 -35.62 11.01 17.10
CA LEU A 136 -34.89 10.47 15.95
C LEU A 136 -35.46 9.11 15.53
N TYR A 137 -35.80 8.25 16.49
CA TYR A 137 -36.36 6.93 16.21
C TYR A 137 -37.71 7.03 15.49
N ASN A 138 -38.59 7.94 15.90
CA ASN A 138 -39.87 8.14 15.23
C ASN A 138 -39.67 8.66 13.80
N VAL A 139 -38.79 9.65 13.60
CA VAL A 139 -38.47 10.21 12.27
C VAL A 139 -37.79 9.17 11.37
N ALA A 140 -36.91 8.33 11.91
CA ALA A 140 -36.26 7.26 11.19
C ALA A 140 -37.28 6.23 10.67
N ASN A 141 -38.27 5.89 11.51
CA ASN A 141 -39.37 5.02 11.10
C ASN A 141 -40.27 5.65 10.03
N GLU A 142 -40.59 6.95 10.12
CA GLU A 142 -41.32 7.66 9.05
C GLU A 142 -40.56 7.61 7.71
N HIS A 143 -39.23 7.77 7.76
CA HIS A 143 -38.37 7.61 6.58
C HIS A 143 -38.35 6.17 6.07
N LEU A 144 -38.32 5.18 6.96
CA LEU A 144 -38.35 3.77 6.58
C LEU A 144 -39.69 3.38 5.93
N GLU A 145 -40.83 3.81 6.49
CA GLU A 145 -42.17 3.63 5.91
C GLU A 145 -42.28 4.26 4.51
N SER A 146 -41.62 5.41 4.33
CA SER A 146 -41.53 6.11 3.04
C SER A 146 -40.45 5.54 2.10
N ARG A 147 -39.80 4.42 2.46
CA ARG A 147 -38.67 3.80 1.74
C ARG A 147 -37.47 4.73 1.49
N ASN A 148 -37.33 5.77 2.30
CA ASN A 148 -36.16 6.66 2.31
C ASN A 148 -35.03 6.02 3.15
N TYR A 149 -34.55 4.86 2.70
CA TYR A 149 -33.60 4.02 3.42
C TYR A 149 -32.31 4.75 3.83
N SER A 150 -31.75 5.60 2.96
CA SER A 150 -30.53 6.35 3.30
C SER A 150 -30.72 7.31 4.47
N LYS A 151 -31.88 7.99 4.57
CA LYS A 151 -32.16 8.88 5.70
C LYS A 151 -32.45 8.09 6.96
N ALA A 152 -33.22 6.99 6.85
CA ALA A 152 -33.51 6.10 7.96
C ALA A 152 -32.21 5.53 8.56
N LEU A 153 -31.32 5.00 7.71
CA LEU A 153 -30.02 4.45 8.10
C LEU A 153 -29.20 5.47 8.92
N ASN A 154 -29.01 6.69 8.40
CA ASN A 154 -28.23 7.72 9.09
C ASN A 154 -28.77 8.01 10.50
N LEU A 155 -30.09 8.08 10.66
CA LEU A 155 -30.73 8.32 11.95
C LEU A 155 -30.60 7.11 12.89
N PHE A 156 -30.77 5.89 12.39
CA PHE A 156 -30.60 4.67 13.18
C PHE A 156 -29.15 4.46 13.64
N GLU A 157 -28.16 4.78 12.81
CA GLU A 157 -26.74 4.77 13.18
C GLU A 157 -26.43 5.85 14.22
N GLU A 158 -27.02 7.04 14.10
CA GLU A 158 -26.90 8.09 15.12
C GLU A 158 -27.49 7.65 16.45
N ILE A 159 -28.69 7.05 16.45
CA ILE A 159 -29.31 6.47 17.64
C ILE A 159 -28.40 5.44 18.29
N THR A 160 -27.86 4.49 17.50
CA THR A 160 -26.98 3.42 17.99
C THR A 160 -25.67 3.98 18.56
N SER A 161 -25.14 5.05 17.97
CA SER A 161 -23.97 5.77 18.47
C SER A 161 -24.23 6.52 19.78
N LEU A 162 -25.43 7.08 19.95
CA LEU A 162 -25.82 7.82 21.16
C LEU A 162 -26.21 6.88 22.31
N VAL A 163 -26.98 5.83 22.00
CA VAL A 163 -27.52 4.86 22.96
C VAL A 163 -27.48 3.47 22.31
N PRO A 164 -26.36 2.72 22.46
CA PRO A 164 -26.27 1.35 21.99
C PRO A 164 -27.38 0.48 22.62
N GLY A 165 -28.03 -0.35 21.81
CA GLY A 165 -29.14 -1.21 22.26
C GLY A 165 -30.46 -0.48 22.49
N TYR A 166 -30.63 0.74 21.97
CA TYR A 166 -31.92 1.43 22.01
C TYR A 166 -32.95 0.74 21.10
N LYS A 167 -33.89 0.01 21.74
CA LYS A 167 -34.93 -0.77 21.05
C LYS A 167 -34.31 -1.67 19.97
N ASP A 168 -34.85 -1.62 18.76
CA ASP A 168 -34.44 -2.33 17.56
C ASP A 168 -33.73 -1.41 16.53
N ALA A 169 -33.21 -0.27 16.97
CA ALA A 169 -32.58 0.71 16.07
C ALA A 169 -31.38 0.12 15.28
N GLU A 170 -30.59 -0.75 15.90
CA GLU A 170 -29.48 -1.43 15.23
C GLU A 170 -30.00 -2.34 14.09
N GLN A 171 -31.00 -3.18 14.37
CA GLN A 171 -31.61 -4.08 13.38
C GLN A 171 -32.30 -3.29 12.26
N LEU A 172 -32.99 -2.19 12.57
CA LEU A 172 -33.64 -1.34 11.57
C LEU A 172 -32.61 -0.56 10.74
N GLY A 173 -31.46 -0.21 11.32
CA GLY A 173 -30.30 0.30 10.59
C GLY A 173 -29.76 -0.72 9.59
N ASP A 174 -29.54 -1.96 10.04
CA ASP A 174 -29.09 -3.06 9.18
C ASP A 174 -30.09 -3.32 8.04
N TYR A 175 -31.38 -3.37 8.35
CA TYR A 175 -32.43 -3.48 7.35
C TYR A 175 -32.40 -2.33 6.34
N SER A 176 -32.24 -1.08 6.80
CA SER A 176 -32.16 0.12 5.96
C SER A 176 -30.92 0.12 5.06
N TYR A 177 -29.83 -0.51 5.47
CA TYR A 177 -28.65 -0.71 4.63
C TYR A 177 -28.85 -1.83 3.61
N CYS A 178 -29.32 -2.99 4.07
CA CYS A 178 -29.39 -4.21 3.30
C CYS A 178 -30.50 -4.19 2.25
N LYS A 179 -31.71 -3.73 2.60
CA LYS A 179 -32.88 -3.79 1.72
C LYS A 179 -32.68 -3.12 0.35
N PRO A 180 -32.25 -1.84 0.26
CA PRO A 180 -32.06 -1.21 -1.05
C PRO A 180 -30.97 -1.88 -1.88
N LYS A 181 -29.88 -2.34 -1.26
CA LYS A 181 -28.80 -3.05 -1.98
C LYS A 181 -29.25 -4.40 -2.50
N TYR A 182 -30.01 -5.14 -1.71
CA TYR A 182 -30.59 -6.40 -2.12
C TYR A 182 -31.57 -6.20 -3.30
N GLU A 183 -32.44 -5.19 -3.25
CA GLU A 183 -33.33 -4.83 -4.36
C GLU A 183 -32.55 -4.44 -5.63
N SER A 184 -31.51 -3.61 -5.51
CA SER A 184 -30.63 -3.28 -6.64
C SER A 184 -29.83 -4.49 -7.14
N GLY A 185 -29.47 -5.43 -6.27
CA GLY A 185 -28.83 -6.69 -6.65
C GLY A 185 -29.76 -7.54 -7.50
N ASN A 186 -31.05 -7.61 -7.15
CA ASN A 186 -32.07 -8.30 -7.94
C ASN A 186 -32.26 -7.65 -9.31
N GLU A 187 -32.29 -6.32 -9.36
CA GLU A 187 -32.36 -5.57 -10.62
C GLU A 187 -31.13 -5.85 -11.50
N ALA A 188 -29.93 -5.73 -10.95
CA ALA A 188 -28.67 -6.04 -11.63
C ALA A 188 -28.64 -7.50 -12.14
N MET A 189 -29.15 -8.45 -11.35
CA MET A 189 -29.26 -9.86 -11.77
C MET A 189 -30.20 -10.01 -12.96
N SER A 190 -31.34 -9.31 -12.97
CA SER A 190 -32.31 -9.33 -14.08
C SER A 190 -31.78 -8.67 -15.36
N GLU A 191 -30.82 -7.76 -15.23
CA GLU A 191 -30.11 -7.10 -16.34
C GLU A 191 -28.82 -7.84 -16.76
N GLU A 192 -28.57 -9.03 -16.21
CA GLU A 192 -27.35 -9.84 -16.47
C GLU A 192 -26.04 -9.13 -16.06
N LEU A 193 -26.11 -8.16 -15.15
CA LEU A 193 -24.97 -7.46 -14.54
C LEU A 193 -24.45 -8.25 -13.33
N PHE A 194 -23.99 -9.48 -13.58
CA PHE A 194 -23.63 -10.46 -12.55
C PHE A 194 -22.56 -10.00 -11.55
N ARG A 195 -21.54 -9.24 -11.98
CA ARG A 195 -20.50 -8.70 -11.08
C ARG A 195 -21.10 -7.63 -10.18
N THR A 196 -21.88 -6.72 -10.75
CA THR A 196 -22.60 -5.69 -9.98
C THR A 196 -23.56 -6.35 -8.97
N ALA A 197 -24.33 -7.36 -9.38
CA ALA A 197 -25.22 -8.10 -8.50
C ALA A 197 -24.44 -8.80 -7.37
N TYR A 198 -23.35 -9.50 -7.71
CA TYR A 198 -22.48 -10.16 -6.73
C TYR A 198 -21.93 -9.18 -5.69
N GLU A 199 -21.45 -8.01 -6.11
CA GLU A 199 -20.93 -6.98 -5.19
C GLU A 199 -22.02 -6.46 -4.25
N LEU A 200 -23.22 -6.18 -4.78
CA LEU A 200 -24.36 -5.73 -3.98
C LEU A 200 -24.81 -6.77 -2.95
N TYR A 201 -24.93 -8.04 -3.34
CA TYR A 201 -25.25 -9.11 -2.39
C TYR A 201 -24.11 -9.36 -1.40
N ASN A 202 -22.85 -9.24 -1.82
CA ASN A 202 -21.72 -9.39 -0.91
C ASN A 202 -21.71 -8.31 0.17
N ASP A 203 -22.04 -7.06 -0.18
CA ASP A 203 -22.22 -5.98 0.79
C ASP A 203 -23.33 -6.29 1.81
N VAL A 204 -24.46 -6.84 1.34
CA VAL A 204 -25.57 -7.28 2.20
C VAL A 204 -25.10 -8.39 3.15
N VAL A 205 -24.51 -9.47 2.63
CA VAL A 205 -24.03 -10.61 3.43
C VAL A 205 -22.94 -10.20 4.43
N THR A 206 -22.11 -9.21 4.07
CA THR A 206 -21.08 -8.67 4.98
C THR A 206 -21.70 -7.90 6.14
N ARG A 207 -22.83 -7.22 5.91
CA ARG A 207 -23.55 -6.47 6.95
C ARG A 207 -24.41 -7.41 7.81
N ASP A 208 -25.21 -8.25 7.17
CA ASP A 208 -26.08 -9.25 7.79
C ASP A 208 -26.13 -10.49 6.88
N SER A 209 -25.44 -11.55 7.30
CA SER A 209 -25.38 -12.81 6.55
C SER A 209 -26.70 -13.56 6.49
N SER A 210 -27.66 -13.22 7.34
CA SER A 210 -28.99 -13.85 7.41
C SER A 210 -30.07 -13.05 6.68
N PHE A 211 -29.69 -11.95 6.01
CA PHE A 211 -30.64 -11.07 5.35
C PHE A 211 -31.28 -11.74 4.13
N GLU A 212 -32.57 -12.07 4.26
CA GLU A 212 -33.36 -12.76 3.23
C GLU A 212 -32.61 -14.00 2.70
N ASP A 213 -32.39 -14.11 1.40
CA ASP A 213 -31.59 -15.16 0.75
C ASP A 213 -30.35 -14.59 0.01
N ALA A 214 -29.81 -13.48 0.52
CA ALA A 214 -28.70 -12.76 -0.12
C ALA A 214 -27.45 -13.62 -0.33
N GLU A 215 -27.15 -14.57 0.58
CA GLU A 215 -26.02 -15.49 0.41
C GLU A 215 -26.21 -16.44 -0.78
N GLU A 216 -27.42 -16.98 -0.96
CA GLU A 216 -27.77 -17.82 -2.11
C GLU A 216 -27.71 -17.03 -3.40
N ARG A 217 -28.31 -15.83 -3.42
CA ARG A 217 -28.30 -14.93 -4.58
C ARG A 217 -26.89 -14.48 -4.97
N ARG A 218 -26.00 -14.26 -4.00
CA ARG A 218 -24.59 -13.96 -4.26
C ARG A 218 -23.90 -15.12 -4.99
N GLU A 219 -24.08 -16.36 -4.53
CA GLU A 219 -23.49 -17.52 -5.18
C GLU A 219 -24.12 -17.77 -6.56
N GLU A 220 -25.43 -17.56 -6.69
CA GLU A 220 -26.13 -17.65 -7.98
C GLU A 220 -25.58 -16.64 -9.00
N ALA A 221 -25.38 -15.39 -8.60
CA ALA A 221 -24.76 -14.35 -9.43
C ALA A 221 -23.35 -14.76 -9.86
N LEU A 222 -22.56 -15.30 -8.93
CA LEU A 222 -21.24 -15.81 -9.22
C LEU A 222 -21.28 -16.94 -10.25
N VAL A 223 -22.02 -18.01 -9.98
CA VAL A 223 -22.11 -19.20 -10.85
C VAL A 223 -22.64 -18.85 -12.23
N THR A 224 -23.67 -18.02 -12.32
CA THR A 224 -24.29 -17.64 -13.60
C THR A 224 -23.36 -16.74 -14.42
N GLY A 225 -22.71 -15.79 -13.76
CA GLY A 225 -21.76 -14.87 -14.39
C GLY A 225 -20.40 -15.49 -14.71
N ARG A 226 -20.05 -16.67 -14.15
CA ARG A 226 -18.75 -17.32 -14.36
C ARG A 226 -18.39 -17.40 -15.84
N TYR A 227 -17.15 -17.11 -16.14
CA TYR A 227 -16.59 -17.10 -17.48
C TYR A 227 -15.47 -18.14 -17.58
N THR A 228 -15.87 -19.31 -18.04
CA THR A 228 -14.97 -20.44 -18.19
C THR A 228 -14.14 -20.32 -19.47
N ILE A 229 -12.82 -20.36 -19.34
CA ILE A 229 -11.87 -20.34 -20.46
C ILE A 229 -11.19 -21.70 -20.57
N ALA A 230 -11.29 -22.31 -21.75
CA ALA A 230 -10.54 -23.52 -22.09
C ALA A 230 -9.14 -23.15 -22.60
N LEU A 231 -8.10 -23.63 -21.92
CA LEU A 231 -6.71 -23.41 -22.33
C LEU A 231 -6.28 -24.47 -23.34
N MET A 232 -5.78 -24.03 -24.51
CA MET A 232 -5.20 -24.94 -25.50
C MET A 232 -3.69 -24.94 -25.41
N THR A 233 -3.07 -26.04 -25.82
CA THR A 233 -1.62 -26.12 -25.98
C THR A 233 -1.13 -25.04 -26.94
N PHE A 234 -0.16 -24.27 -26.47
CA PHE A 234 0.44 -23.20 -27.24
C PHE A 234 1.38 -23.76 -28.29
N LYS A 235 1.43 -23.09 -29.44
CA LYS A 235 2.34 -23.46 -30.53
C LYS A 235 3.69 -22.77 -30.39
N ASN A 236 4.74 -23.43 -30.86
CA ASN A 236 6.08 -22.84 -30.94
C ASN A 236 6.44 -22.50 -32.39
N GLY A 237 6.42 -21.22 -32.71
CA GLY A 237 6.95 -20.69 -33.97
C GLY A 237 8.41 -20.22 -33.87
N SER A 238 9.07 -20.42 -32.71
CA SER A 238 10.46 -20.01 -32.49
C SER A 238 11.43 -21.17 -32.57
N ASN A 239 12.74 -20.84 -32.63
CA ASN A 239 13.82 -21.85 -32.63
C ASN A 239 14.16 -22.39 -31.23
N ARG A 240 13.57 -21.84 -30.15
CA ARG A 240 13.86 -22.27 -28.78
C ARG A 240 12.97 -23.45 -28.40
N ARG A 241 13.57 -24.61 -28.11
CA ARG A 241 12.83 -25.82 -27.74
C ARG A 241 12.05 -25.62 -26.43
N ASN A 242 10.87 -26.21 -26.35
CA ASN A 242 10.02 -26.31 -25.15
C ASN A 242 9.59 -24.98 -24.50
N VAL A 243 9.81 -23.83 -25.17
CA VAL A 243 9.43 -22.52 -24.62
C VAL A 243 7.90 -22.36 -24.54
N HIS A 244 7.17 -22.92 -25.50
CA HIS A 244 5.70 -22.93 -25.51
C HIS A 244 5.14 -23.76 -24.34
N THR A 245 5.69 -24.94 -24.06
CA THR A 245 5.29 -25.80 -22.93
C THR A 245 5.45 -25.06 -21.61
N LYS A 246 6.62 -24.44 -21.41
CA LYS A 246 6.89 -23.66 -20.20
C LYS A 246 5.96 -22.45 -20.07
N LEU A 247 5.70 -21.76 -21.18
CA LEU A 247 4.75 -20.65 -21.19
C LEU A 247 3.32 -21.11 -20.89
N SER A 248 2.87 -22.24 -21.44
CA SER A 248 1.56 -22.83 -21.14
C SER A 248 1.39 -23.07 -19.65
N SER A 249 2.35 -23.76 -19.00
CA SER A 249 2.28 -24.01 -17.55
C SER A 249 2.24 -22.73 -16.72
N TYR A 250 3.00 -21.70 -17.09
CA TYR A 250 2.97 -20.42 -16.38
C TYR A 250 1.72 -19.61 -16.62
N VAL A 251 1.15 -19.67 -17.82
CA VAL A 251 -0.14 -19.03 -18.09
C VAL A 251 -1.24 -19.75 -17.32
N GLU A 252 -1.26 -21.08 -17.34
CA GLU A 252 -2.21 -21.88 -16.58
C GLU A 252 -2.14 -21.56 -15.08
N GLN A 253 -0.94 -21.59 -14.49
CA GLN A 253 -0.75 -21.23 -13.09
C GLN A 253 -1.18 -19.78 -12.79
N ALA A 254 -0.87 -18.84 -13.68
CA ALA A 254 -1.27 -17.44 -13.50
C ALA A 254 -2.79 -17.27 -13.56
N LEU A 255 -3.47 -17.97 -14.48
CA LEU A 255 -4.92 -17.90 -14.61
C LEU A 255 -5.64 -18.61 -13.45
N LEU A 256 -5.17 -19.78 -13.02
CA LEU A 256 -5.69 -20.48 -11.83
C LEU A 256 -5.45 -19.70 -10.54
N GLY A 257 -4.40 -18.87 -10.50
CA GLY A 257 -4.09 -17.96 -9.40
C GLY A 257 -4.75 -16.58 -9.49
N SER A 258 -5.65 -16.34 -10.45
CA SER A 258 -6.37 -15.08 -10.54
C SER A 258 -7.25 -14.84 -9.30
N THR A 259 -7.35 -13.59 -8.89
CA THR A 259 -8.26 -13.16 -7.82
C THR A 259 -9.65 -12.82 -8.33
N ASP A 260 -9.88 -12.88 -9.65
CA ASP A 260 -11.18 -12.58 -10.23
C ASP A 260 -12.13 -13.77 -10.01
N PRO A 261 -13.20 -13.62 -9.20
CA PRO A 261 -14.07 -14.74 -8.84
C PRO A 261 -14.87 -15.26 -10.05
N PHE A 262 -15.03 -14.44 -11.10
CA PHE A 262 -15.73 -14.82 -12.31
C PHE A 262 -14.85 -15.59 -13.31
N LEU A 263 -13.52 -15.63 -13.12
CA LEU A 263 -12.64 -16.39 -14.00
C LEU A 263 -12.59 -17.86 -13.56
N THR A 264 -12.86 -18.77 -14.49
CA THR A 264 -12.58 -20.21 -14.29
C THR A 264 -11.78 -20.72 -15.47
N VAL A 265 -10.75 -21.51 -15.20
CA VAL A 265 -9.93 -22.11 -16.26
C VAL A 265 -10.05 -23.61 -16.22
N VAL A 266 -10.16 -24.17 -17.42
CA VAL A 266 -10.29 -25.59 -17.65
C VAL A 266 -9.17 -26.01 -18.60
N ASP A 267 -8.32 -26.93 -18.15
CA ASP A 267 -7.32 -27.56 -19.02
C ASP A 267 -7.99 -28.66 -19.85
N ARG A 268 -7.93 -28.49 -21.17
CA ARG A 268 -8.57 -29.41 -22.10
C ARG A 268 -7.80 -30.71 -22.28
N GLU A 269 -6.47 -30.74 -22.19
CA GLU A 269 -5.72 -31.98 -22.44
C GLU A 269 -5.89 -32.97 -21.29
N SER A 270 -5.83 -32.50 -20.04
CA SER A 270 -6.15 -33.32 -18.87
C SER A 270 -7.58 -33.87 -18.92
N LEU A 271 -8.52 -33.12 -19.49
CA LEU A 271 -9.91 -33.56 -19.66
C LEU A 271 -10.17 -34.42 -20.88
N GLU A 272 -9.47 -34.23 -22.00
CA GLU A 272 -9.53 -35.16 -23.14
C GLU A 272 -9.04 -36.54 -22.72
N LEU A 273 -8.07 -36.63 -21.80
CA LEU A 273 -7.59 -37.89 -21.22
C LEU A 273 -8.66 -38.55 -20.32
N ILE A 274 -9.31 -37.76 -19.45
CA ILE A 274 -10.43 -38.24 -18.59
C ILE A 274 -11.65 -38.64 -19.45
N LEU A 275 -12.00 -37.84 -20.44
CA LEU A 275 -13.12 -38.10 -21.36
C LEU A 275 -12.80 -39.28 -22.27
N GLN A 276 -11.57 -39.44 -22.77
CA GLN A 276 -11.16 -40.64 -23.49
C GLN A 276 -11.25 -41.89 -22.61
N GLU A 277 -10.85 -41.83 -21.33
CA GLU A 277 -11.05 -42.94 -20.38
C GLU A 277 -12.54 -43.28 -20.21
N GLN A 278 -13.40 -42.29 -20.02
CA GLN A 278 -14.85 -42.50 -19.89
C GLN A 278 -15.53 -42.93 -21.22
N HIS A 279 -15.01 -42.52 -22.37
CA HIS A 279 -15.54 -42.90 -23.69
C HIS A 279 -15.06 -44.31 -24.11
N LEU A 280 -13.86 -44.72 -23.68
CA LEU A 280 -13.34 -46.09 -23.85
C LEU A 280 -14.15 -47.13 -23.05
N GLU A 281 -14.81 -46.72 -21.96
CA GLU A 281 -15.75 -47.58 -21.21
C GLU A 281 -17.12 -47.76 -21.92
N LEU A 282 -17.49 -46.89 -22.88
CA LEU A 282 -18.86 -46.85 -23.41
C LEU A 282 -19.03 -46.93 -24.94
N SER A 283 -18.03 -46.66 -25.78
CA SER A 283 -18.25 -46.71 -27.24
C SER A 283 -16.97 -46.76 -28.05
N GLY A 284 -16.76 -47.84 -28.81
CA GLY A 284 -15.77 -47.87 -29.87
C GLY A 284 -16.21 -46.98 -31.05
N LEU A 285 -15.33 -46.05 -31.46
CA LEU A 285 -15.49 -45.02 -32.52
C LEU A 285 -16.24 -43.76 -32.02
N THR A 286 -15.87 -42.49 -32.30
CA THR A 286 -15.31 -41.84 -33.50
C THR A 286 -14.63 -40.48 -33.20
N SER A 287 -13.89 -39.98 -34.20
CA SER A 287 -13.33 -38.63 -34.34
C SER A 287 -14.41 -37.51 -34.39
N GLY A 288 -14.34 -36.53 -33.48
CA GLY A 288 -15.21 -35.34 -33.44
C GLY A 288 -14.41 -34.03 -33.41
N SER A 289 -14.95 -32.96 -33.99
CA SER A 289 -14.22 -31.72 -34.26
C SER A 289 -13.94 -30.89 -33.01
N GLU A 290 -12.85 -30.11 -32.99
CA GLU A 290 -12.36 -29.36 -31.81
C GLU A 290 -13.40 -28.43 -31.14
N LEU A 291 -14.47 -28.05 -31.85
CA LEU A 291 -15.50 -27.13 -31.38
C LEU A 291 -16.58 -27.83 -30.53
N GLU A 292 -16.87 -29.11 -30.83
CA GLU A 292 -17.93 -29.89 -30.16
C GLU A 292 -17.53 -30.34 -28.75
N ILE A 293 -16.22 -30.52 -28.51
CA ILE A 293 -15.68 -30.90 -27.19
C ILE A 293 -15.72 -29.73 -26.20
N GLY A 294 -15.56 -28.49 -26.67
CA GLY A 294 -15.60 -27.30 -25.81
C GLY A 294 -17.00 -26.99 -25.26
N SER A 295 -18.06 -27.27 -26.03
CA SER A 295 -19.45 -27.14 -25.58
C SER A 295 -19.83 -28.16 -24.50
N LEU A 296 -19.18 -29.32 -24.46
CA LEU A 296 -19.40 -30.35 -23.43
C LEU A 296 -18.86 -29.94 -22.05
N LEU A 297 -17.96 -28.94 -21.99
CA LEU A 297 -17.27 -28.49 -20.77
C LEU A 297 -17.76 -27.12 -20.25
N GLY A 298 -18.79 -26.53 -20.88
CA GLY A 298 -19.31 -25.22 -20.47
C GLY A 298 -18.33 -24.05 -20.65
N ALA A 299 -17.28 -24.21 -21.47
CA ALA A 299 -16.33 -23.15 -21.75
C ALA A 299 -16.97 -22.07 -22.64
N LYS A 300 -16.91 -20.80 -22.20
CA LYS A 300 -17.42 -19.65 -22.95
C LYS A 300 -16.42 -19.17 -24.01
N ALA A 301 -15.13 -19.43 -23.80
CA ALA A 301 -14.08 -19.10 -24.76
C ALA A 301 -12.92 -20.10 -24.77
N ILE A 302 -12.21 -20.15 -25.89
CA ILE A 302 -10.96 -20.88 -26.06
C ILE A 302 -9.78 -19.90 -26.11
N LEU A 303 -8.74 -20.19 -25.34
CA LEU A 303 -7.46 -19.50 -25.37
C LEU A 303 -6.43 -20.28 -26.19
N LYS A 304 -6.00 -19.72 -27.32
CA LYS A 304 -4.92 -20.24 -28.18
C LYS A 304 -3.76 -19.25 -28.21
N GLY A 305 -2.54 -19.76 -28.36
CA GLY A 305 -1.34 -18.95 -28.36
C GLY A 305 -0.24 -19.49 -29.25
N THR A 306 0.60 -18.61 -29.79
CA THR A 306 1.82 -18.98 -30.52
C THR A 306 2.99 -18.14 -30.06
N VAL A 307 4.08 -18.79 -29.63
CA VAL A 307 5.37 -18.12 -29.42
C VAL A 307 5.96 -17.85 -30.80
N THR A 308 5.84 -16.61 -31.29
CA THR A 308 6.27 -16.24 -32.64
C THR A 308 7.77 -16.01 -32.72
N GLN A 309 8.39 -15.55 -31.63
CA GLN A 309 9.83 -15.36 -31.55
C GLN A 309 10.31 -15.59 -30.13
N CYS A 310 11.45 -16.27 -29.99
CA CYS A 310 12.24 -16.31 -28.78
C CYS A 310 13.71 -16.35 -29.19
N SER A 311 14.40 -15.23 -29.00
CA SER A 311 15.79 -15.06 -29.41
C SER A 311 16.66 -14.70 -28.22
N VAL A 312 17.86 -15.26 -28.22
CA VAL A 312 18.94 -14.93 -27.28
C VAL A 312 20.05 -14.27 -28.07
N SER A 313 20.53 -13.14 -27.59
CA SER A 313 21.65 -12.40 -28.16
C SER A 313 22.69 -12.17 -27.08
N THR A 314 23.88 -12.73 -27.27
CA THR A 314 24.99 -12.59 -26.32
C THR A 314 26.18 -11.97 -27.04
N THR A 315 26.72 -10.89 -26.50
CA THR A 315 27.92 -10.28 -27.04
C THR A 315 29.15 -11.14 -26.72
N PRO A 316 30.18 -11.15 -27.58
CA PRO A 316 31.45 -11.77 -27.23
C PRO A 316 32.06 -11.03 -26.03
N LEU A 317 32.81 -11.74 -25.19
CA LEU A 317 33.55 -11.13 -24.08
C LEU A 317 34.57 -10.12 -24.63
N ARG A 318 34.29 -8.83 -24.44
CA ARG A 318 35.18 -7.74 -24.82
C ARG A 318 36.11 -7.42 -23.66
N HIS A 319 37.33 -7.00 -23.98
CA HIS A 319 38.27 -6.56 -22.98
C HIS A 319 39.09 -5.37 -23.46
N ASP A 320 39.37 -4.46 -22.54
CA ASP A 320 40.23 -3.31 -22.74
C ASP A 320 41.40 -3.38 -21.78
N ASN A 321 42.62 -3.30 -22.30
CA ASN A 321 43.80 -3.10 -21.46
C ASN A 321 43.91 -1.63 -21.10
N LYS A 322 43.79 -1.32 -19.81
CA LYS A 322 43.89 0.03 -19.26
C LYS A 322 45.20 0.19 -18.50
N ARG A 323 45.71 1.42 -18.51
CA ARG A 323 46.85 1.81 -17.68
C ARG A 323 46.36 2.20 -16.29
N GLY A 324 47.00 1.66 -15.27
CA GLY A 324 46.80 2.03 -13.88
C GLY A 324 48.14 2.23 -13.17
N TYR A 325 48.05 2.46 -11.87
CA TYR A 325 49.17 2.74 -11.01
C TYR A 325 49.02 2.00 -9.69
N GLU A 326 50.04 1.24 -9.30
CA GLU A 326 50.05 0.60 -7.99
C GLU A 326 50.79 1.46 -6.97
N LYS A 327 50.10 1.81 -5.88
CA LYS A 327 50.62 2.56 -4.75
C LYS A 327 51.58 1.69 -3.93
N TYR A 328 52.80 2.18 -3.71
CA TYR A 328 53.78 1.56 -2.83
C TYR A 328 54.43 2.63 -1.94
N GLN A 329 55.09 2.20 -0.87
CA GLN A 329 55.80 3.08 0.05
C GLN A 329 57.28 2.74 -0.02
N ILE A 330 58.12 3.77 -0.04
CA ILE A 330 59.57 3.64 0.14
C ILE A 330 59.96 4.27 1.47
N GLU A 331 60.92 3.65 2.15
CA GLU A 331 61.51 4.21 3.37
C GLU A 331 62.59 5.22 2.96
N THR A 332 62.48 6.44 3.44
CA THR A 332 63.46 7.51 3.25
C THR A 332 63.97 7.96 4.62
N VAL A 333 65.27 8.19 4.74
CA VAL A 333 65.90 8.68 5.97
C VAL A 333 66.21 10.16 5.77
N ASP A 334 65.77 11.01 6.70
CA ASP A 334 66.11 12.43 6.68
C ASP A 334 67.56 12.68 7.13
N SER A 335 68.02 13.93 7.02
CA SER A 335 69.36 14.35 7.44
C SER A 335 69.63 14.19 8.95
N GLU A 336 68.60 13.87 9.74
CA GLU A 336 68.67 13.65 11.19
C GLU A 336 68.59 12.15 11.56
N GLY A 337 68.55 11.25 10.57
CA GLY A 337 68.53 9.80 10.80
C GLY A 337 67.15 9.21 11.08
N LYS A 338 66.06 9.98 10.94
CA LYS A 338 64.69 9.53 11.20
C LYS A 338 64.06 8.96 9.93
N LYS A 339 63.39 7.80 10.09
CA LYS A 339 62.69 7.09 9.02
C LYS A 339 61.36 7.77 8.69
N HIS A 340 61.13 8.05 7.42
CA HIS A 340 59.87 8.52 6.84
C HIS A 340 59.44 7.56 5.72
N TYR A 341 58.13 7.55 5.42
CA TYR A 341 57.60 6.76 4.32
C TYR A 341 57.07 7.70 3.24
N GLU A 342 57.67 7.65 2.05
CA GLU A 342 57.20 8.39 0.88
C GLU A 342 56.28 7.48 0.04
N VAL A 343 55.10 7.99 -0.32
CA VAL A 343 54.15 7.27 -1.20
C VAL A 343 54.55 7.49 -2.65
N LYS A 344 54.79 6.40 -3.37
CA LYS A 344 55.07 6.41 -4.81
C LYS A 344 54.09 5.52 -5.56
N TYR A 345 54.03 5.72 -6.88
CA TYR A 345 53.14 5.01 -7.79
C TYR A 345 53.95 4.40 -8.92
N ARG A 346 53.80 3.10 -9.15
CA ARG A 346 54.43 2.40 -10.29
C ARG A 346 53.39 2.12 -11.36
N SER A 347 53.74 2.37 -12.62
CA SER A 347 52.85 2.08 -13.76
C SER A 347 52.58 0.58 -13.85
N VAL A 348 51.30 0.20 -13.94
CA VAL A 348 50.85 -1.18 -14.08
C VAL A 348 49.71 -1.27 -15.10
N GLY A 349 49.47 -2.45 -15.67
CA GLY A 349 48.32 -2.72 -16.52
C GLY A 349 47.21 -3.41 -15.74
N TYR A 350 45.97 -3.08 -16.03
CA TYR A 350 44.80 -3.87 -15.63
C TYR A 350 43.89 -4.06 -16.84
N THR A 351 43.11 -5.14 -16.85
CA THR A 351 42.19 -5.44 -17.94
C THR A 351 40.77 -5.30 -17.45
N GLU A 352 39.96 -4.56 -18.19
CA GLU A 352 38.55 -4.39 -17.92
C GLU A 352 37.75 -5.21 -18.92
N TYR A 353 36.84 -6.04 -18.43
CA TYR A 353 36.04 -6.98 -19.21
C TYR A 353 34.58 -6.54 -19.26
N TYR A 354 33.95 -6.76 -20.41
CA TYR A 354 32.56 -6.38 -20.66
C TYR A 354 31.85 -7.46 -21.47
N GLN A 355 30.67 -7.86 -21.02
CA GLN A 355 29.80 -8.76 -21.76
C GLN A 355 28.35 -8.47 -21.44
N SER A 356 27.46 -8.73 -22.38
CA SER A 356 26.02 -8.57 -22.22
C SER A 356 25.25 -9.68 -22.91
N ALA A 357 24.13 -10.08 -22.31
CA ALA A 357 23.14 -10.97 -22.90
C ALA A 357 21.76 -10.32 -22.85
N GLU A 358 20.96 -10.54 -23.88
CA GLU A 358 19.56 -10.15 -23.95
C GLU A 358 18.74 -11.32 -24.49
N VAL A 359 17.61 -11.60 -23.82
CA VAL A 359 16.57 -12.50 -24.31
C VAL A 359 15.33 -11.70 -24.60
N SER A 360 14.75 -11.92 -25.78
CA SER A 360 13.49 -11.31 -26.18
C SER A 360 12.49 -12.37 -26.64
N MET A 361 11.25 -12.25 -26.20
CA MET A 361 10.14 -13.12 -26.62
C MET A 361 8.99 -12.30 -27.17
N SER A 362 8.36 -12.83 -28.22
CA SER A 362 7.08 -12.36 -28.75
C SER A 362 6.09 -13.53 -28.76
N PHE A 363 4.90 -13.28 -28.24
CA PHE A 363 3.83 -14.25 -28.12
C PHE A 363 2.52 -13.65 -28.63
N THR A 364 1.86 -14.33 -29.55
CA THR A 364 0.55 -13.91 -30.08
C THR A 364 -0.54 -14.76 -29.46
N LEU A 365 -1.40 -14.09 -28.68
CA LEU A 365 -2.58 -14.64 -28.04
C LEU A 365 -3.80 -14.48 -28.95
N LYS A 366 -4.70 -15.46 -28.95
CA LYS A 366 -6.04 -15.38 -29.51
C LYS A 366 -7.06 -15.97 -28.52
N LEU A 367 -8.06 -15.18 -28.18
CA LEU A 367 -9.24 -15.62 -27.43
C LEU A 367 -10.41 -15.72 -28.41
N ILE A 368 -11.11 -16.86 -28.43
CA ILE A 368 -12.16 -17.17 -29.41
C ILE A 368 -13.43 -17.54 -28.65
N SER A 369 -14.56 -16.92 -29.00
CA SER A 369 -15.87 -17.25 -28.44
C SER A 369 -16.31 -18.64 -28.89
N MET A 370 -16.76 -19.47 -27.95
CA MET A 370 -17.32 -20.79 -28.28
C MET A 370 -18.71 -20.70 -28.89
N GLU A 371 -19.50 -19.71 -28.49
CA GLU A 371 -20.86 -19.51 -28.98
C GLU A 371 -20.88 -19.05 -30.44
N THR A 372 -20.02 -18.08 -30.79
CA THR A 372 -20.06 -17.41 -32.10
C THR A 372 -18.92 -17.82 -33.03
N GLY A 373 -17.87 -18.47 -32.51
CA GLY A 373 -16.62 -18.71 -33.23
C GLY A 373 -15.80 -17.43 -33.51
N ALA A 374 -16.26 -16.25 -33.08
CA ALA A 374 -15.59 -14.98 -33.34
C ALA A 374 -14.32 -14.82 -32.48
N ILE A 375 -13.31 -14.14 -33.03
CA ILE A 375 -12.11 -13.76 -32.28
C ILE A 375 -12.49 -12.61 -31.34
N LEU A 376 -12.50 -12.89 -30.04
CA LEU A 376 -12.78 -11.92 -28.98
C LEU A 376 -11.60 -10.97 -28.75
N SER A 377 -10.38 -11.50 -28.80
CA SER A 377 -9.15 -10.72 -28.73
C SER A 377 -8.03 -11.43 -29.49
N SER A 378 -7.14 -10.63 -30.10
CA SER A 378 -5.93 -11.11 -30.75
C SER A 378 -4.82 -10.11 -30.51
N LYS A 379 -3.86 -10.44 -29.64
CA LYS A 379 -2.82 -9.50 -29.19
C LYS A 379 -1.45 -10.14 -29.22
N THR A 380 -0.46 -9.37 -29.71
CA THR A 380 0.94 -9.78 -29.63
C THR A 380 1.62 -9.10 -28.45
N MET A 381 2.06 -9.91 -27.50
CA MET A 381 2.76 -9.51 -26.29
C MET A 381 4.26 -9.69 -26.50
N ARG A 382 5.04 -8.72 -26.03
CA ARG A 382 6.50 -8.74 -26.12
C ARG A 382 7.11 -8.51 -24.76
N ALA A 383 8.20 -9.20 -24.48
CA ALA A 383 8.98 -9.02 -23.26
C ALA A 383 10.46 -9.26 -23.56
N ASN A 384 11.33 -8.58 -22.84
CA ASN A 384 12.77 -8.80 -22.88
C ASN A 384 13.36 -8.82 -21.47
N SER A 385 14.52 -9.44 -21.34
CA SER A 385 15.34 -9.45 -20.14
C SER A 385 16.79 -9.37 -20.58
N ALA A 386 17.56 -8.51 -19.93
CA ALA A 386 18.97 -8.32 -20.24
C ALA A 386 19.81 -8.47 -18.98
N ASP A 387 21.08 -8.78 -19.20
CA ASP A 387 22.07 -8.96 -18.17
C ASP A 387 23.42 -8.51 -18.69
N ASP A 388 24.16 -7.76 -17.88
CA ASP A 388 25.48 -7.27 -18.23
C ASP A 388 26.50 -7.52 -17.11
N VAL A 389 27.72 -7.85 -17.50
CA VAL A 389 28.86 -7.97 -16.60
C VAL A 389 29.94 -6.99 -17.02
N ARG A 390 30.48 -6.30 -16.00
CA ARG A 390 31.64 -5.44 -16.12
C ARG A 390 32.54 -5.67 -14.92
N TYR A 391 33.76 -6.11 -15.16
CA TYR A 391 34.70 -6.39 -14.07
C TYR A 391 36.15 -6.08 -14.45
N VAL A 392 36.97 -5.84 -13.43
CA VAL A 392 38.40 -5.58 -13.58
C VAL A 392 39.20 -6.79 -13.11
N LYS A 393 40.20 -7.18 -13.92
CA LYS A 393 41.23 -8.14 -13.53
C LYS A 393 42.57 -7.41 -13.39
N TYR A 394 43.15 -7.52 -12.20
CA TYR A 394 44.48 -7.03 -11.89
C TYR A 394 45.24 -8.10 -11.10
N SER A 395 46.48 -8.39 -11.50
CA SER A 395 47.31 -9.45 -10.89
C SER A 395 48.06 -8.99 -9.63
N GLY A 396 48.16 -7.68 -9.39
CA GLY A 396 48.80 -7.13 -8.20
C GLY A 396 47.83 -6.91 -7.04
N ASN A 397 48.18 -6.01 -6.13
CA ASN A 397 47.34 -5.70 -4.98
C ASN A 397 46.21 -4.73 -5.38
N ALA A 398 45.00 -5.28 -5.51
CA ALA A 398 43.76 -4.57 -5.80
C ALA A 398 43.60 -3.26 -5.01
N ARG A 399 43.78 -3.30 -3.68
CA ARG A 399 43.62 -2.14 -2.78
C ARG A 399 44.63 -1.03 -3.03
N LYS A 400 45.69 -1.33 -3.78
CA LYS A 400 46.74 -0.38 -4.13
C LYS A 400 46.62 0.10 -5.58
N LEU A 401 45.64 -0.36 -6.36
CA LEU A 401 45.45 0.05 -7.74
C LEU A 401 44.72 1.40 -7.83
N TYR A 402 45.25 2.29 -8.65
CA TYR A 402 44.67 3.59 -9.01
C TYR A 402 44.58 3.71 -10.53
N GLY A 403 43.55 4.39 -11.01
CA GLY A 403 43.37 4.66 -12.44
C GLY A 403 44.37 5.70 -12.97
N ALA A 404 44.39 5.86 -14.29
CA ALA A 404 45.11 6.95 -14.95
C ALA A 404 44.14 8.07 -15.37
N HIS A 405 44.60 9.32 -15.36
CA HIS A 405 43.92 10.43 -16.03
C HIS A 405 44.03 10.31 -17.56
N THR A 406 43.24 11.09 -18.29
CA THR A 406 43.33 11.21 -19.76
C THR A 406 44.72 11.64 -20.25
N ASN A 407 45.43 12.46 -19.45
CA ASN A 407 46.82 12.86 -19.72
C ASN A 407 47.87 11.78 -19.35
N GLY A 408 47.43 10.60 -18.91
CA GLY A 408 48.28 9.47 -18.57
C GLY A 408 48.88 9.50 -17.16
N SER A 409 48.71 10.57 -16.38
CA SER A 409 49.19 10.66 -14.99
C SER A 409 48.35 9.82 -14.02
N VAL A 410 48.88 9.52 -12.82
CA VAL A 410 48.12 8.80 -11.79
C VAL A 410 46.91 9.58 -11.33
N ASN A 411 45.76 8.91 -11.19
CA ASN A 411 44.54 9.47 -10.65
C ASN A 411 44.33 9.03 -9.19
N THR A 412 44.62 9.92 -8.25
CA THR A 412 44.49 9.67 -6.80
C THR A 412 43.10 9.97 -6.26
N SER A 413 42.10 10.21 -7.12
CA SER A 413 40.72 10.45 -6.71
C SER A 413 40.15 9.24 -5.98
N GLY A 414 39.66 9.46 -4.76
CA GLY A 414 39.02 8.42 -3.96
C GLY A 414 37.81 7.79 -4.66
N ARG A 415 37.06 8.57 -5.46
CA ARG A 415 35.90 8.08 -6.21
C ARG A 415 36.29 7.01 -7.25
N LEU A 416 37.30 7.30 -8.07
CA LEU A 416 37.74 6.39 -9.14
C LEU A 416 38.46 5.16 -8.57
N HIS A 417 39.20 5.34 -7.48
CA HIS A 417 39.77 4.22 -6.74
C HIS A 417 38.66 3.29 -6.22
N ASN A 418 37.61 3.85 -5.61
CA ASN A 418 36.48 3.06 -5.11
C ASN A 418 35.71 2.37 -6.24
N GLU A 419 35.55 3.02 -7.39
CA GLU A 419 34.90 2.42 -8.58
C GLU A 419 35.70 1.22 -9.10
N LEU A 420 37.03 1.35 -9.25
CA LEU A 420 37.89 0.21 -9.62
C LEU A 420 37.83 -0.92 -8.60
N MET A 421 37.81 -0.58 -7.31
CA MET A 421 37.67 -1.56 -6.23
C MET A 421 36.35 -2.31 -6.29
N ALA A 422 35.23 -1.61 -6.58
CA ALA A 422 33.93 -2.22 -6.78
C ALA A 422 33.97 -3.21 -7.95
N LEU A 423 34.49 -2.79 -9.11
CA LEU A 423 34.59 -3.61 -10.32
C LEU A 423 35.47 -4.87 -10.16
N MET A 424 36.37 -4.92 -9.17
CA MET A 424 37.14 -6.13 -8.88
C MET A 424 36.35 -7.17 -8.08
N GLY A 425 35.34 -6.73 -7.33
CA GLY A 425 34.41 -7.59 -6.58
C GLY A 425 33.16 -7.97 -7.37
N GLU A 426 32.96 -7.37 -8.55
CA GLU A 426 31.82 -7.67 -9.42
C GLU A 426 31.85 -9.11 -9.96
N ARG A 427 30.64 -9.60 -10.28
CA ARG A 427 30.45 -10.90 -10.91
C ARG A 427 31.11 -10.93 -12.30
N ARG A 428 31.54 -12.12 -12.71
CA ARG A 428 32.27 -12.32 -13.97
C ARG A 428 31.46 -12.99 -15.06
N ASP A 429 30.43 -13.71 -14.65
CA ASP A 429 29.60 -14.52 -15.53
C ASP A 429 28.21 -13.89 -15.68
N LEU A 430 27.72 -13.92 -16.92
CA LEU A 430 26.34 -13.58 -17.23
C LEU A 430 25.40 -14.60 -16.60
N LYS A 431 24.17 -14.17 -16.33
CA LYS A 431 23.07 -15.07 -15.98
C LYS A 431 22.90 -16.09 -17.10
N ASN A 432 22.55 -17.30 -16.71
CA ASN A 432 22.27 -18.37 -17.65
C ASN A 432 21.11 -17.98 -18.60
N ASP A 433 21.24 -18.25 -19.89
CA ASP A 433 20.23 -17.97 -20.91
C ASP A 433 18.85 -18.55 -20.56
N ASN A 434 18.80 -19.71 -19.90
CA ASN A 434 17.55 -20.31 -19.43
C ASN A 434 16.89 -19.48 -18.32
N VAL A 435 17.68 -18.86 -17.43
CA VAL A 435 17.16 -17.96 -16.39
C VAL A 435 16.60 -16.69 -17.00
N LEU A 436 17.30 -16.10 -17.98
CA LEU A 436 16.80 -14.92 -18.68
C LEU A 436 15.53 -15.23 -19.49
N ALA A 437 15.50 -16.37 -20.19
CA ALA A 437 14.31 -16.84 -20.87
C ALA A 437 13.16 -17.10 -19.91
N ASP A 438 13.44 -17.59 -18.70
CA ASP A 438 12.45 -17.81 -17.66
C ASP A 438 11.74 -16.52 -17.23
N ILE A 439 12.55 -15.49 -16.92
CA ILE A 439 12.06 -14.16 -16.55
C ILE A 439 11.14 -13.60 -17.64
N VAL A 440 11.55 -13.73 -18.90
CA VAL A 440 10.74 -13.28 -20.05
C VAL A 440 9.45 -14.09 -20.17
N THR A 441 9.49 -15.41 -19.96
CA THR A 441 8.32 -16.30 -20.03
C THR A 441 7.29 -15.93 -18.96
N LEU A 442 7.74 -15.72 -17.71
CA LEU A 442 6.91 -15.24 -16.61
C LEU A 442 6.32 -13.84 -16.90
N SER A 443 7.12 -12.93 -17.48
CA SER A 443 6.61 -11.62 -17.87
C SER A 443 5.49 -11.70 -18.91
N ILE A 444 5.59 -12.62 -19.88
CA ILE A 444 4.52 -12.86 -20.84
C ILE A 444 3.30 -13.49 -20.16
N SER A 445 3.47 -14.46 -19.26
CA SER A 445 2.31 -15.08 -18.59
C SER A 445 1.51 -14.08 -17.75
N SER A 446 2.18 -13.19 -17.02
CA SER A 446 1.50 -12.09 -16.30
C SER A 446 0.76 -11.15 -17.25
N LYS A 447 1.32 -10.85 -18.43
CA LYS A 447 0.63 -10.04 -19.45
C LYS A 447 -0.60 -10.74 -20.03
N VAL A 448 -0.56 -12.07 -20.17
CA VAL A 448 -1.71 -12.87 -20.59
C VAL A 448 -2.82 -12.79 -19.55
N LEU A 449 -2.50 -13.00 -18.26
CA LEU A 449 -3.49 -12.87 -17.18
C LEU A 449 -4.18 -11.50 -17.20
N LEU A 450 -3.40 -10.41 -17.24
CA LEU A 450 -3.94 -9.05 -17.25
C LEU A 450 -4.84 -8.78 -18.47
N GLU A 451 -4.47 -9.30 -19.64
CA GLU A 451 -5.31 -9.19 -20.84
C GLU A 451 -6.63 -9.94 -20.68
N ILE A 452 -6.59 -11.15 -20.12
CA ILE A 452 -7.78 -11.98 -19.90
C ILE A 452 -8.71 -11.34 -18.87
N GLU A 453 -8.19 -10.86 -17.75
CA GLU A 453 -8.97 -10.14 -16.74
C GLU A 453 -9.55 -8.84 -17.30
N SER A 454 -8.83 -8.14 -18.17
CA SER A 454 -9.35 -6.96 -18.85
C SER A 454 -10.55 -7.30 -19.73
N ILE A 455 -10.44 -8.36 -20.54
CA ILE A 455 -11.54 -8.82 -21.40
C ILE A 455 -12.72 -9.28 -20.54
N LEU A 456 -12.45 -9.94 -19.42
CA LEU A 456 -13.48 -10.43 -18.52
C LEU A 456 -14.29 -9.30 -17.91
N ARG A 457 -13.66 -8.21 -17.48
CA ARG A 457 -14.34 -7.01 -16.98
C ARG A 457 -15.29 -6.37 -18.00
N ASP A 458 -14.97 -6.46 -19.29
CA ASP A 458 -15.84 -5.94 -20.35
C ASP A 458 -17.01 -6.89 -20.66
N ARG A 459 -16.85 -8.20 -20.39
CA ARG A 459 -17.79 -9.25 -20.76
C ARG A 459 -18.75 -9.64 -19.64
N VAL A 460 -18.29 -9.58 -18.39
CA VAL A 460 -19.06 -9.88 -17.19
C VAL A 460 -19.13 -8.59 -16.39
N LYS A 461 -20.25 -7.89 -16.58
CA LYS A 461 -20.55 -6.59 -15.96
C LYS A 461 -21.15 -6.75 -14.58
#